data_AF-A0A392QMH4-F1
#
_entry.id   AF-A0A392QMH4-F1
#
_cell.length_a   1.000
_cell.length_b   1.000
_cell.length_c   1.000
_cell.angle_alpha   90.00
_cell.angle_beta   90.00
_cell.angle_gamma   90.00
#
_symmetry.space_group_name_H-M   'P 1'
#
loop_
_entity.id
_entity.type
_entity.pdbx_description
1 polymer ?
#
loop_
_entity_poly.entity_id
_entity_poly.type
_entity_poly.pdbx_seq_one_letter_code
_entity_poly.pdbx_strand_id
1 'polypeptide(L)'
;RSTEISLVIRQTMEACILTHLMPRSQIDIYVQVLQADGGTRSACINAATLALADAGIPMRDLVTSCSAGYLNSTPLLGIYLL
;
A
#
# COMPACT_ATOMS: atom_id res chain seq x y z
N ARG A 1 13.13 -8.53 3.94
CA ARG A 1 11.71 -8.28 4.31
C ARG A 1 11.23 -6.91 3.80
N SER A 2 12.00 -5.84 4.00
CA SER A 2 11.72 -4.50 3.43
C SER A 2 11.64 -4.51 1.90
N THR A 3 12.58 -5.17 1.21
CA THR A 3 12.64 -5.24 -0.26
C THR A 3 11.37 -5.81 -0.92
N GLU A 4 10.77 -6.83 -0.33
CA GLU A 4 9.55 -7.46 -0.83
C GLU A 4 8.33 -6.53 -0.68
N ILE A 5 8.21 -5.84 0.45
CA ILE A 5 7.14 -4.87 0.69
C ILE A 5 7.30 -3.68 -0.27
N SER A 6 8.52 -3.16 -0.45
CA SER A 6 8.80 -2.09 -1.40
C SER A 6 8.46 -2.48 -2.84
N LEU A 7 8.73 -3.73 -3.25
CA LEU A 7 8.36 -4.21 -4.58
C LEU A 7 6.85 -4.19 -4.80
N VAL A 8 6.08 -4.71 -3.82
CA VAL A 8 4.62 -4.76 -3.93
C VAL A 8 4.02 -3.35 -3.94
N ILE A 9 4.51 -2.45 -3.08
CA ILE A 9 4.06 -1.05 -3.07
C ILE A 9 4.35 -0.42 -4.44
N ARG A 10 5.57 -0.56 -4.97
CA ARG A 10 5.94 -0.02 -6.29
C ARG A 10 5.00 -0.51 -7.39
N GLN A 11 4.81 -1.83 -7.50
CA GLN A 11 3.93 -2.41 -8.52
C GLN A 11 2.48 -1.92 -8.38
N THR A 12 1.99 -1.82 -7.15
CA THR A 12 0.64 -1.33 -6.84
C THR A 12 0.47 0.13 -7.26
N MET A 13 1.43 0.99 -6.94
CA MET A 13 1.37 2.42 -7.23
C MET A 13 1.59 2.70 -8.72
N GLU A 14 2.50 1.98 -9.40
CA GLU A 14 2.67 2.08 -10.86
C GLU A 14 1.39 1.72 -11.63
N ALA A 15 0.62 0.75 -11.14
CA ALA A 15 -0.66 0.39 -11.75
C ALA A 15 -1.75 1.45 -11.52
N CYS A 16 -1.65 2.23 -10.44
CA CYS A 16 -2.65 3.22 -10.05
C CYS A 16 -2.40 4.61 -10.65
N ILE A 17 -1.15 5.05 -10.65
CA ILE A 17 -0.75 6.42 -11.05
C ILE A 17 -0.90 6.60 -12.57
N LEU A 18 -1.45 7.74 -12.98
CA LEU A 18 -1.57 8.15 -14.37
C LEU A 18 -0.27 8.80 -14.85
N THR A 19 0.78 7.99 -15.03
CA THR A 19 2.14 8.44 -15.38
C THR A 19 2.20 9.29 -16.67
N HIS A 20 1.28 9.09 -17.61
CA HIS A 20 1.18 9.89 -18.84
C HIS A 20 0.81 11.36 -18.61
N LEU A 21 0.20 11.69 -17.48
CA LEU A 21 -0.11 13.08 -17.09
C LEU A 21 1.07 13.78 -16.40
N MET A 22 2.13 13.04 -16.06
CA MET A 22 3.32 13.54 -15.37
C MET A 22 4.61 13.15 -16.11
N PRO A 23 4.80 13.56 -17.39
CA PRO A 23 5.98 13.20 -18.15
C PRO A 23 7.24 13.83 -17.53
N ARG A 24 8.33 13.04 -17.45
CA ARG A 24 9.62 13.43 -16.85
C ARG A 24 9.56 13.74 -15.35
N SER A 25 8.52 13.29 -14.66
CA SER A 25 8.46 13.34 -13.19
C SER A 25 9.02 12.06 -12.57
N GLN A 26 9.63 12.20 -11.40
CA GLN A 26 10.00 11.08 -10.53
C GLN A 26 9.13 11.13 -9.28
N ILE A 27 8.58 10.00 -8.88
CA ILE A 27 7.74 9.85 -7.68
C ILE A 27 8.45 8.87 -6.76
N ASP A 28 8.98 9.39 -5.65
CA ASP A 28 9.66 8.59 -4.63
C ASP A 28 8.75 8.43 -3.41
N ILE A 29 8.47 7.18 -3.02
CA ILE A 29 7.57 6.84 -1.91
C ILE A 29 8.41 6.26 -0.77
N TYR A 30 8.43 6.97 0.36
CA TYR A 30 9.12 6.53 1.58
C TYR A 30 8.11 6.10 2.62
N VAL A 31 8.28 4.89 3.15
CA VAL A 31 7.42 4.35 4.20
C VAL A 31 8.28 3.95 5.39
N GLN A 32 8.07 4.63 6.51
CA GLN A 32 8.70 4.29 7.78
C GLN A 32 7.67 3.63 8.69
N VAL A 33 7.92 2.37 9.03
CA VAL A 33 7.11 1.64 10.01
C VAL A 33 7.68 1.90 11.39
N LEU A 34 6.91 2.52 12.27
CA LEU A 34 7.32 2.81 13.65
C LEU A 34 7.08 1.61 14.59
N GLN A 35 6.00 0.88 14.34
CA GLN A 35 5.59 -0.33 15.05
C GLN A 35 4.92 -1.28 14.06
N ALA A 36 5.12 -2.59 14.26
CA ALA A 36 4.61 -3.62 13.36
C ALA A 36 3.96 -4.74 14.17
N ASP A 37 2.64 -4.84 14.11
CA ASP A 37 1.84 -5.81 14.87
C ASP A 37 0.96 -6.69 13.95
N GLY A 38 1.52 -7.07 12.80
CA GLY A 38 0.78 -7.69 11.70
C GLY A 38 0.20 -6.67 10.72
N GLY A 39 -0.22 -7.15 9.54
CA GLY A 39 -0.84 -6.30 8.51
C GLY A 39 0.05 -5.18 7.93
N THR A 40 1.36 -5.18 8.19
CA THR A 40 2.22 -4.04 7.82
C THR A 40 2.22 -3.74 6.32
N ARG A 41 2.15 -4.76 5.45
CA ARG A 41 2.08 -4.57 3.99
C ARG A 41 0.82 -3.81 3.57
N SER A 42 -0.35 -4.23 4.08
CA SER A 42 -1.63 -3.61 3.74
C SER A 42 -1.72 -2.18 4.28
N ALA A 43 -1.23 -1.97 5.51
CA ALA A 43 -1.11 -0.63 6.09
C ALA A 43 -0.22 0.28 5.24
N CYS A 44 0.95 -0.19 4.78
CA CYS A 44 1.84 0.61 3.93
C CYS A 44 1.21 0.99 2.58
N ILE A 45 0.45 0.08 1.95
CA ILE A 45 -0.25 0.36 0.69
C ILE A 45 -1.29 1.46 0.91
N ASN A 46 -2.13 1.32 1.93
CA ASN A 46 -3.17 2.30 2.24
C ASN A 46 -2.57 3.67 2.58
N ALA A 47 -1.48 3.69 3.35
CA ALA A 47 -0.76 4.91 3.68
C ALA A 47 -0.16 5.59 2.43
N ALA A 48 0.45 4.81 1.53
CA ALA A 48 0.98 5.34 0.28
C ALA A 48 -0.13 5.89 -0.63
N THR A 49 -1.27 5.21 -0.74
CA THR A 49 -2.43 5.73 -1.49
C THR A 49 -2.92 7.06 -0.94
N LEU A 50 -3.06 7.15 0.38
CA LEU A 50 -3.49 8.40 1.02
C LEU A 50 -2.47 9.52 0.78
N ALA A 51 -1.17 9.23 0.90
CA ALA A 51 -0.10 10.20 0.66
C ALA A 51 -0.09 10.70 -0.80
N LEU A 52 -0.32 9.83 -1.78
CA LEU A 52 -0.40 10.23 -3.19
C LEU A 52 -1.65 11.07 -3.48
N ALA A 53 -2.79 10.71 -2.86
CA ALA A 53 -4.02 11.49 -2.97
C ALA A 53 -3.85 12.89 -2.37
N ASP A 54 -3.25 12.99 -1.19
CA ASP A 54 -2.97 14.26 -0.50
C ASP A 54 -1.97 15.12 -1.27
N ALA A 55 -0.94 14.51 -1.87
CA ALA A 55 0.01 15.18 -2.75
C ALA A 55 -0.59 15.63 -4.10
N GLY A 56 -1.85 15.29 -4.39
CA GLY A 56 -2.52 15.65 -5.64
C GLY A 56 -1.98 14.91 -6.86
N ILE A 57 -1.38 13.73 -6.68
CA ILE A 57 -0.88 12.91 -7.78
C ILE A 57 -2.07 12.35 -8.56
N PRO A 58 -2.13 12.52 -9.90
CA PRO A 58 -3.19 11.94 -10.71
C PRO A 58 -3.19 10.40 -10.64
N MET A 59 -4.26 9.83 -10.09
CA MET A 59 -4.48 8.40 -9.90
C MET A 59 -5.78 7.98 -10.57
N ARG A 60 -5.86 6.74 -11.06
CA ARG A 60 -7.11 6.19 -11.63
C ARG A 60 -8.21 6.03 -10.60
N ASP A 61 -7.84 5.54 -9.43
CA ASP A 61 -8.75 5.29 -8.30
C ASP A 61 -7.92 5.18 -7.01
N LEU A 62 -8.58 5.15 -5.85
CA LEU A 62 -7.93 4.85 -4.58
C LEU A 62 -7.68 3.35 -4.45
N VAL A 63 -6.44 2.97 -4.16
CA VAL A 63 -6.09 1.58 -3.89
C VAL A 63 -6.24 1.29 -2.40
N THR A 64 -6.84 0.13 -2.09
CA THR A 64 -6.93 -0.36 -0.71
C THR A 64 -6.39 -1.79 -0.62
N SER A 65 -5.84 -2.12 0.54
CA SER A 65 -5.30 -3.43 0.86
C SER A 65 -5.73 -3.82 2.27
N CYS A 66 -6.06 -5.10 2.43
CA CYS A 66 -6.35 -5.72 3.72
C CYS A 66 -5.65 -7.07 3.81
N SER A 67 -5.53 -7.59 5.03
CA SER A 67 -5.05 -8.94 5.27
C SER A 67 -6.21 -9.78 5.80
N ALA A 68 -6.39 -10.96 5.23
CA ALA A 68 -7.41 -11.92 5.63
C ALA A 68 -6.76 -13.29 5.90
N GLY A 69 -7.37 -14.08 6.77
CA GLY A 69 -6.94 -15.42 7.13
C GLY A 69 -8.12 -16.36 7.33
N TYR A 70 -7.85 -17.65 7.44
CA TYR A 70 -8.86 -18.67 7.73
C TYR A 70 -8.36 -19.55 8.86
N LEU A 71 -9.06 -19.55 10.00
CA LEU A 71 -8.67 -20.27 11.20
C LEU A 71 -9.89 -21.00 11.77
N ASN A 72 -9.74 -22.29 12.09
CA ASN A 72 -10.80 -23.10 12.72
C ASN A 72 -12.16 -22.96 12.04
N SER A 73 -12.19 -23.09 10.72
CA SER A 73 -13.38 -22.94 9.88
C SER A 73 -14.02 -21.55 9.88
N THR A 74 -13.29 -20.52 10.33
CA THR A 74 -13.75 -19.14 10.42
C THR A 74 -12.86 -18.22 9.58
N PRO A 75 -13.42 -17.47 8.62
CA PRO A 75 -12.66 -16.42 7.93
C PRO A 75 -12.47 -15.21 8.85
N LEU A 76 -11.26 -14.67 8.87
CA LEU A 76 -10.86 -13.51 9.66
C LEU A 76 -10.43 -12.38 8.71
N LEU A 77 -10.94 -11.17 8.95
CA LEU A 77 -10.55 -9.95 8.23
C LEU A 77 -9.78 -9.04 9.19
N GLY A 78 -8.68 -8.44 8.73
CA GLY A 78 -7.85 -7.58 9.57
C GLY A 78 -7.16 -8.38 10.66
N ILE A 79 -6.25 -9.26 10.26
CA ILE A 79 -5.43 -10.06 11.19
C ILE A 79 -4.47 -9.16 11.98
N TYR A 80 -4.94 -8.58 13.08
CA TYR A 80 -4.12 -8.13 14.20
C TYR A 80 -3.95 -9.32 15.13
N LEU A 81 -2.71 -9.79 15.30
CA LEU A 81 -2.42 -10.88 16.23
C LEU A 81 -2.26 -10.25 17.63
N LEU A 82 -3.35 -10.16 18.39
CA LEU A 82 -3.24 -10.11 19.85
C LEU A 82 -3.13 -11.54 20.38
#